data_AF-A0A317D2L4-F1
#
_entry.id   AF-A0A317D2L4-F1
#
_cell.length_a   1.000
_cell.length_b   1.000
_cell.length_c   1.000
_cell.angle_alpha   90.00
_cell.angle_beta   90.00
_cell.angle_gamma   90.00
#
_symmetry.space_group_name_H-M   'P 1'
#
loop_
_entity.id
_entity.type
_entity.pdbx_description
1 polymer ?
#
loop_
_entity_poly.entity_id
_entity_poly.type
_entity_poly.pdbx_seq_one_letter_code
_entity_poly.pdbx_strand_id
1 'polypeptide(L)'
;MNLKQWAEREGVHQVATYRWFREGKLPVPARRVGQLILRDPAVTTIVVEHRDRFVRFGAEYVEAALAAQGRRLLVVEPPEVDGDLVRDVTEILTSLRAHLYRRWDVADRVRRAVEAATGDEPA
;
A
#
# COMPACT_ATOMS: atom_id res chain seq x y z
N MET A 1 -21.58 6.14 9.95
CA MET A 1 -21.18 6.26 11.37
C MET A 1 -19.65 6.36 11.44
N ASN A 2 -19.10 7.44 12.02
CA ASN A 2 -17.64 7.65 12.18
C ASN A 2 -17.08 6.69 13.26
N LEU A 3 -15.82 6.26 13.18
CA LEU A 3 -15.18 5.40 14.20
C LEU A 3 -15.25 6.04 15.59
N LYS A 4 -15.09 7.37 15.68
CA LYS A 4 -15.23 8.11 16.93
C LYS A 4 -16.65 7.98 17.49
N GLN A 5 -17.66 8.04 16.63
CA GLN A 5 -19.07 7.88 17.01
C GLN A 5 -19.43 6.42 17.35
N TRP A 6 -18.85 5.42 16.67
CA TRP A 6 -19.03 4.01 17.03
C TRP A 6 -18.31 3.69 18.35
N ALA A 7 -17.08 4.16 18.52
CA ALA A 7 -16.29 4.09 19.74
C ALA A 7 -16.95 4.82 20.92
N GLU A 8 -17.54 6.01 20.71
CA GLU A 8 -18.29 6.75 21.73
C GLU A 8 -19.59 6.03 22.10
N ARG A 9 -20.26 5.41 21.13
CA ARG A 9 -21.50 4.65 21.35
C ARG A 9 -21.26 3.32 22.08
N GLU A 10 -20.12 2.68 21.82
CA GLU A 10 -19.73 1.42 22.45
C GLU A 10 -18.78 1.63 23.66
N GLY A 11 -18.34 2.86 23.94
CA GLY A 11 -17.43 3.22 25.04
C GLY A 11 -15.97 2.75 24.87
N VAL A 12 -15.49 2.53 23.65
CA VAL A 12 -14.21 1.85 23.37
C VAL A 12 -13.18 2.79 22.73
N HIS A 13 -12.10 3.12 23.45
CA HIS A 13 -10.97 3.87 22.90
C HIS A 13 -10.32 3.13 21.69
N GLN A 14 -9.84 3.82 20.65
CA GLN A 14 -9.33 3.19 19.42
C GLN A 14 -8.24 2.13 19.70
N VAL A 15 -7.34 2.41 20.64
CA VAL A 15 -6.31 1.49 21.13
C VAL A 15 -6.90 0.24 21.81
N ALA A 16 -8.05 0.36 22.47
CA ALA A 16 -8.75 -0.76 23.08
C ALA A 16 -9.35 -1.72 22.04
N THR A 17 -9.66 -1.22 20.84
CA THR A 17 -10.20 -2.05 19.74
C THR A 17 -9.19 -3.11 19.27
N TYR A 18 -7.92 -2.75 19.15
CA TYR A 18 -6.86 -3.70 18.79
C TYR A 18 -6.55 -4.71 19.91
N ARG A 19 -6.54 -4.25 21.17
CA ARG A 19 -6.42 -5.16 22.33
C ARG A 19 -7.58 -6.15 22.38
N TRP A 20 -8.82 -5.70 22.17
CA TRP A 20 -10.00 -6.57 22.14
C TRP A 20 -10.01 -7.52 20.96
N PHE A 21 -9.45 -7.14 19.80
CA PHE A 21 -9.22 -8.08 18.70
C PHE A 21 -8.27 -9.20 19.11
N ARG A 22 -7.13 -8.87 19.71
CA ARG A 22 -6.17 -9.88 20.21
C ARG A 22 -6.75 -10.77 21.32
N GLU A 23 -7.63 -10.20 22.14
CA GLU A 23 -8.30 -10.90 23.24
C GLU A 23 -9.59 -11.63 22.81
N GLY A 24 -10.03 -11.49 21.54
CA GLY A 24 -11.28 -12.09 21.04
C GLY A 24 -12.56 -11.49 21.61
N LYS A 25 -12.49 -10.29 22.22
CA LYS A 25 -13.59 -9.61 22.92
C LYS A 25 -14.33 -8.59 22.05
N LEU A 26 -14.04 -8.54 20.75
CA LEU A 26 -14.74 -7.63 19.86
C LEU A 26 -16.22 -8.02 19.75
N PRO A 27 -17.16 -7.07 19.90
CA PRO A 27 -18.60 -7.32 19.72
C PRO A 27 -18.98 -7.51 18.24
N VAL A 28 -18.02 -7.43 17.32
CA VAL A 28 -18.20 -7.58 15.88
C VAL A 28 -17.27 -8.67 15.33
N PRO A 29 -17.71 -9.44 14.32
CA PRO A 29 -16.85 -10.44 13.68
C PRO A 29 -15.63 -9.76 13.05
N ALA A 30 -14.45 -10.15 13.51
CA ALA A 30 -13.17 -9.62 13.04
C ALA A 30 -12.22 -10.76 12.68
N ARG A 31 -11.46 -10.58 11.60
CA ARG A 31 -10.47 -11.56 11.13
C ARG A 31 -9.19 -10.86 10.70
N ARG A 32 -8.04 -11.52 10.86
CA ARG A 32 -6.78 -11.05 10.28
C ARG A 32 -6.80 -11.30 8.78
N VAL A 33 -6.41 -10.32 8.00
CA VAL A 33 -6.50 -10.35 6.53
C VAL A 33 -5.19 -9.89 5.90
N GLY A 34 -4.87 -10.50 4.76
CA GLY A 34 -3.71 -10.13 3.94
C GLY A 34 -4.04 -9.06 2.90
N GLN A 35 -3.10 -8.83 1.98
CA GLN A 35 -3.12 -7.73 1.00
C GLN A 35 -4.35 -7.72 0.06
N LEU A 36 -5.03 -8.87 -0.14
CA LEU A 36 -6.20 -8.98 -1.02
C LEU A 36 -7.53 -8.51 -0.39
N ILE A 37 -7.50 -7.91 0.80
CA ILE A 37 -8.70 -7.47 1.52
C ILE A 37 -9.59 -6.50 0.74
N LEU A 38 -9.00 -5.73 -0.17
CA LEU A 38 -9.73 -4.76 -0.99
C LEU A 38 -10.74 -5.42 -1.94
N ARG A 39 -10.52 -6.70 -2.31
CA ARG A 39 -11.42 -7.47 -3.20
C ARG A 39 -12.73 -7.88 -2.55
N ASP A 40 -12.77 -7.99 -1.22
CA ASP A 40 -13.95 -8.44 -0.50
C ASP A 40 -14.87 -7.24 -0.23
N PRO A 41 -16.02 -7.11 -0.93
CA PRO A 41 -16.92 -5.98 -0.74
C PRO A 41 -17.68 -6.05 0.60
N ALA A 42 -17.73 -7.22 1.25
CA ALA A 42 -18.39 -7.36 2.54
C ALA A 42 -17.63 -6.67 3.68
N VAL A 43 -16.35 -6.34 3.45
CA VAL A 43 -15.50 -5.68 4.44
C VAL A 43 -15.72 -4.18 4.38
N THR A 44 -16.53 -3.67 5.29
CA THR A 44 -16.89 -2.24 5.38
C THR A 44 -15.83 -1.40 6.06
N THR A 45 -15.02 -2.01 6.94
CA THR A 45 -14.08 -1.30 7.81
C THR A 45 -12.76 -2.06 7.88
N ILE A 46 -11.66 -1.37 7.56
CA ILE A 46 -10.31 -1.89 7.61
C ILE A 46 -9.56 -1.12 8.69
N VAL A 47 -8.98 -1.82 9.66
CA VAL A 47 -8.19 -1.22 10.75
C VAL A 47 -6.74 -1.61 10.57
N VAL A 48 -5.84 -0.63 10.59
CA VAL A 48 -4.40 -0.81 10.41
C VAL A 48 -3.66 -0.08 11.52
N GLU A 49 -2.54 -0.63 11.98
CA GLU A 49 -1.71 0.04 13.01
C GLU A 49 -1.02 1.26 12.43
N HIS A 50 -0.43 1.12 11.25
CA HIS A 50 0.23 2.22 10.57
C HIS A 50 -0.18 2.25 9.10
N ARG A 51 -0.30 3.47 8.56
CA ARG A 51 -0.74 3.71 7.19
C ARG A 51 0.25 3.11 6.18
N ASP A 52 1.55 3.29 6.43
CA ASP A 52 2.69 2.82 5.64
C ASP A 52 2.76 1.28 5.54
N ARG A 53 2.38 0.55 6.59
CA ARG A 53 2.32 -0.93 6.60
C ARG A 53 1.19 -1.47 5.73
N PHE A 54 0.13 -0.71 5.55
CA PHE A 54 -0.99 -1.10 4.70
C PHE A 54 -0.72 -0.75 3.24
N VAL A 55 -0.29 0.50 3.01
CA VAL A 55 0.00 1.03 1.68
C VAL A 55 1.16 2.02 1.83
N ARG A 56 2.32 1.67 1.27
CA ARG A 56 3.54 2.48 1.41
C ARG A 56 3.48 3.81 0.67
N PHE A 57 2.82 3.83 -0.48
CA PHE A 57 2.53 5.03 -1.27
C PHE A 57 1.11 4.97 -1.81
N GLY A 58 0.45 6.12 -1.90
CA GLY A 58 -0.89 6.19 -2.49
C GLY A 58 -2.00 5.76 -1.53
N ALA A 59 -1.75 5.78 -0.22
CA ALA A 59 -2.76 5.42 0.78
C ALA A 59 -3.99 6.34 0.70
N GLU A 60 -3.82 7.59 0.27
CA GLU A 60 -4.89 8.54 -0.01
C GLU A 60 -5.80 8.10 -1.16
N TYR A 61 -5.24 7.50 -2.22
CA TYR A 61 -6.04 6.97 -3.31
C TYR A 61 -6.85 5.75 -2.87
N VAL A 62 -6.25 4.89 -2.05
CA VAL A 62 -6.93 3.72 -1.49
C VAL A 62 -8.05 4.15 -0.54
N GLU A 63 -7.79 5.14 0.31
CA GLU A 63 -8.79 5.71 1.21
C GLU A 63 -9.94 6.38 0.45
N ALA A 64 -9.63 7.15 -0.59
CA ALA A 64 -10.65 7.76 -1.45
C ALA A 64 -11.50 6.69 -2.18
N ALA A 65 -10.88 5.63 -2.70
CA ALA A 65 -11.57 4.53 -3.36
C ALA A 65 -12.49 3.77 -2.39
N LEU A 66 -12.02 3.52 -1.16
CA LEU A 66 -12.83 2.92 -0.10
C LEU A 66 -14.01 3.84 0.28
N ALA A 67 -13.75 5.14 0.44
CA ALA A 67 -14.79 6.12 0.77
C ALA A 67 -15.88 6.19 -0.31
N ALA A 68 -15.51 6.13 -1.59
CA ALA A 68 -16.45 6.06 -2.72
C ALA A 68 -17.33 4.80 -2.68
N GLN A 69 -16.85 3.71 -2.07
CA GLN A 69 -17.60 2.47 -1.84
C GLN A 69 -18.37 2.46 -0.51
N GLY A 70 -18.35 3.55 0.26
CA GLY A 70 -18.93 3.61 1.61
C GLY A 70 -18.14 2.81 2.66
N ARG A 71 -16.91 2.41 2.33
CA ARG A 71 -15.99 1.66 3.20
C ARG A 71 -15.02 2.62 3.89
N ARG A 72 -14.37 2.17 4.97
CA ARG A 72 -13.50 3.02 5.80
C ARG A 72 -12.17 2.35 6.09
N LEU A 73 -11.09 3.13 6.01
CA LEU A 73 -9.77 2.77 6.51
C LEU A 73 -9.53 3.53 7.83
N LEU A 74 -9.06 2.84 8.86
CA LEU A 74 -8.83 3.39 10.19
C LEU A 74 -7.40 3.09 10.60
N VAL A 75 -6.64 4.14 10.88
CA VAL A 75 -5.25 4.02 11.30
C VAL A 75 -5.18 4.22 12.81
N VAL A 76 -4.68 3.22 13.53
CA VAL A 76 -4.45 3.27 14.98
C VAL A 76 -2.97 3.51 15.17
N GLU A 77 -2.49 4.75 14.99
CA GLU A 77 -1.06 5.07 15.10
C GLU A 77 -0.59 4.99 16.57
N PRO A 78 0.15 3.94 17.01
CA PRO A 78 0.85 3.97 18.29
C PRO A 78 2.06 4.91 18.18
N PRO A 79 2.62 5.38 19.31
CA PRO A 79 3.87 6.15 19.30
C PRO A 79 4.98 5.35 18.60
N GLU A 80 5.61 6.01 17.63
CA GLU A 80 6.66 5.59 16.70
C GLU A 80 7.26 4.19 16.89
N VAL A 81 6.99 3.33 15.91
CA VAL A 81 7.96 2.32 15.48
C VAL A 81 8.46 2.83 14.15
N ASP A 82 9.74 3.20 14.05
CA ASP A 82 10.39 3.48 12.77
C ASP A 82 10.17 2.26 11.86
N GLY A 83 9.16 2.35 10.99
CA GLY A 83 9.00 1.43 9.88
C GLY A 83 10.24 1.62 9.01
N ASP A 84 10.98 0.55 8.74
CA ASP A 84 12.28 0.57 8.08
C ASP A 84 12.22 1.31 6.73
N LEU A 85 12.36 2.63 6.76
CA LEU A 85 12.29 3.52 5.62
C LEU A 85 13.43 3.21 4.64
N VAL A 86 14.57 2.86 5.21
CA VAL A 86 15.83 2.55 4.51
C VAL A 86 15.66 1.33 3.63
N ARG A 87 15.07 0.23 4.14
CA ARG A 87 14.83 -0.98 3.36
C ARG A 87 14.02 -0.69 2.10
N ASP A 88 12.90 0.01 2.22
CA ASP A 88 12.05 0.15 1.05
C ASP A 88 12.53 1.23 0.09
N VAL A 89 13.23 2.28 0.56
CA VAL A 89 13.96 3.16 -0.35
C VAL A 89 14.99 2.36 -1.14
N THR A 90 15.68 1.41 -0.49
CA THR A 90 16.62 0.51 -1.16
C THR A 90 15.93 -0.37 -2.20
N GLU A 91 14.76 -0.95 -1.88
CA GLU A 91 13.98 -1.77 -2.81
C GLU A 91 13.45 -0.96 -4.02
N ILE A 92 12.95 0.25 -3.78
CA ILE A 92 12.46 1.16 -4.83
C ILE A 92 13.60 1.56 -5.76
N LEU A 93 14.73 2.01 -5.21
CA LEU A 93 15.88 2.42 -6.01
C LEU A 93 16.47 1.24 -6.78
N THR A 94 16.47 0.04 -6.19
CA THR A 94 16.91 -1.18 -6.88
C THR A 94 16.01 -1.51 -8.08
N SER A 95 14.69 -1.41 -7.90
CA SER A 95 13.72 -1.65 -8.96
C SER A 95 13.78 -0.58 -10.06
N LEU A 96 13.90 0.69 -9.67
CA LEU A 96 14.04 1.82 -10.59
C LEU A 96 15.33 1.72 -11.38
N ARG A 97 16.44 1.33 -10.72
CA ARG A 97 17.72 1.03 -11.36
C ARG A 97 17.52 -0.04 -12.44
N ALA A 98 16.95 -1.18 -12.10
CA ALA A 98 16.71 -2.25 -13.06
C ALA A 98 15.85 -1.80 -14.25
N HIS A 99 14.84 -0.96 -14.02
CA HIS A 99 13.97 -0.45 -15.07
C HIS A 99 14.67 0.58 -15.99
N LEU A 100 15.39 1.55 -15.40
CA LEU A 100 16.13 2.56 -16.14
C LEU A 100 17.25 1.94 -16.97
N TYR A 101 18.06 1.06 -16.38
CA TYR A 101 19.19 0.47 -17.11
C TYR A 101 18.73 -0.49 -18.21
N ARG A 102 17.66 -1.28 -18.02
CA ARG A 102 17.05 -2.05 -19.12
C ARG A 102 16.59 -1.16 -20.28
N ARG A 103 16.00 -0.01 -19.98
CA ARG A 103 15.56 0.94 -21.01
C ARG A 103 16.74 1.55 -21.76
N TRP A 104 17.85 1.81 -21.08
CA TRP A 104 19.07 2.32 -21.68
C TRP A 104 19.74 1.28 -22.58
N ASP A 105 19.81 0.02 -22.14
CA ASP A 105 20.32 -1.08 -22.96
C ASP A 105 19.49 -1.31 -24.23
N VAL A 106 18.16 -1.19 -24.14
CA VAL A 106 17.26 -1.28 -25.30
C VAL A 106 17.45 -0.11 -26.24
N ALA A 107 17.51 1.13 -25.74
CA ALA A 107 17.74 2.31 -26.57
C ALA A 107 19.11 2.26 -27.27
N ASP A 108 20.14 1.79 -26.58
CA ASP A 108 21.47 1.62 -27.14
C ASP A 108 21.54 0.50 -28.19
N ARG A 109 20.85 -0.62 -27.94
CA ARG A 109 20.70 -1.70 -28.93
C ARG A 109 19.93 -1.24 -30.17
N VAL A 110 18.84 -0.49 -30.02
CA VAL A 110 18.07 0.06 -31.14
C VAL A 110 18.93 1.04 -31.94
N ARG A 111 19.65 1.94 -31.28
CA ARG A 111 20.57 2.88 -31.94
C ARG A 111 21.62 2.13 -32.77
N ARG A 112 22.29 1.14 -32.17
CA ARG A 112 23.29 0.31 -32.87
C ARG A 112 22.70 -0.49 -34.04
N ALA A 113 21.47 -1.00 -33.90
CA ALA A 113 20.80 -1.70 -34.99
C ALA A 113 20.44 -0.76 -36.16
N VAL A 114 20.01 0.47 -35.86
CA VAL A 114 19.73 1.49 -36.87
C VAL A 114 21.02 1.92 -37.57
N GLU A 115 22.08 2.23 -36.81
CA GLU A 115 23.40 2.58 -37.36
C GLU A 115 23.95 1.49 -38.28
N ALA A 116 23.82 0.22 -37.88
CA ALA A 116 24.21 -0.91 -38.72
C ALA A 116 23.34 -1.06 -39.98
N ALA A 117 22.04 -0.75 -39.91
CA ALA A 117 21.13 -0.81 -41.04
C ALA A 117 21.30 0.37 -42.02
N THR A 118 21.78 1.52 -41.54
CA THR A 118 22.04 2.71 -42.36
C THR A 118 23.51 2.84 -42.81
N GLY A 119 24.40 2.01 -42.27
CA GLY A 119 25.85 2.10 -42.48
C GLY A 119 26.41 1.31 -43.67
N ASP A 120 25.60 0.50 -44.36
CA ASP A 120 26.00 -0.28 -45.54
C ASP A 120 25.08 0.06 -46.74
N GLU A 121 25.39 1.14 -47.46
CA GLU A 121 25.11 1.22 -48.90
C GLU A 121 26.44 1.15 -49.64
N PRO A 122 26.84 -0.02 -50.19
CA PRO A 122 27.98 -0.09 -51.07
C PRO A 122 27.63 0.61 -52.40
N ALA A 123 28.45 1.60 -52.76
CA ALA A 123 28.44 2.27 -54.06
C ALA A 123 28.91 1.34 -55.20
#